data_AF-A0A958HTR1-F1
#
_entry.id   AF-A0A958HTR1-F1
#
_cell.length_a   1.000
_cell.length_b   1.000
_cell.length_c   1.000
_cell.angle_alpha   90.00
_cell.angle_beta   90.00
_cell.angle_gamma   90.00
#
_symmetry.space_group_name_H-M   'P 1'
#
loop_
_entity.id
_entity.type
_entity.pdbx_description
1 polymer ?
#
loop_
_entity_poly.entity_id
_entity_poly.type
_entity_poly.pdbx_seq_one_letter_code
_entity_poly.pdbx_strand_id
1 'polypeptide(L)'
;MKNLIFSTVDKSILFVGRTFTGRNHDYAMLKQEFPPDLPWFIDVQVLVDLGFLGMSSDYQGDDIHLPFKKPRKSKKNPKPELSEDQK
;
A
#
# COMPACT_ATOMS: atom_id res chain seq x y z
N MET A 1 3.25 3.88 17.93
CA MET A 1 2.16 2.88 17.83
C MET A 1 1.64 2.94 16.41
N LYS A 2 1.37 1.80 15.77
CA LYS A 2 0.82 1.73 14.41
C LYS A 2 -0.26 0.65 14.33
N ASN A 3 -1.25 0.86 13.49
CA ASN A 3 -2.28 -0.12 13.15
C ASN A 3 -2.42 -0.14 11.62
N LEU A 4 -2.76 -1.30 11.07
CA LEU A 4 -3.22 -1.39 9.69
C LEU A 4 -4.69 -1.02 9.65
N ILE A 5 -5.09 -0.19 8.69
CA ILE A 5 -6.47 0.25 8.52
C ILE A 5 -6.88 -0.03 7.08
N PHE A 6 -8.00 -0.71 6.90
CA PHE A 6 -8.70 -0.72 5.62
C PHE A 6 -9.95 0.13 5.76
N SER A 7 -10.13 1.02 4.80
CA SER A 7 -11.30 1.85 4.70
C SER A 7 -11.80 1.87 3.27
N THR A 8 -13.08 2.17 3.12
CA THR A 8 -13.66 2.57 1.85
C THR A 8 -13.17 3.96 1.43
N VAL A 9 -13.44 4.34 0.17
CA VAL A 9 -13.12 5.67 -0.36
C VAL A 9 -13.91 6.81 0.31
N ASP A 10 -15.09 6.51 0.86
CA ASP A 10 -15.92 7.42 1.67
C ASP A 10 -15.51 7.46 3.16
N LYS A 11 -14.37 6.87 3.51
CA LYS A 11 -13.75 6.89 4.85
C LYS A 11 -14.49 6.06 5.91
N SER A 12 -15.30 5.09 5.50
CA SER A 12 -15.83 4.08 6.42
C SER A 12 -14.76 3.04 6.73
N ILE A 13 -14.49 2.79 8.02
CA ILE A 13 -13.47 1.82 8.45
C ILE A 13 -14.03 0.40 8.35
N LEU A 14 -13.40 -0.44 7.53
CA LEU A 14 -13.76 -1.85 7.33
C LEU A 14 -12.96 -2.78 8.25
N PHE A 15 -11.72 -2.40 8.56
CA PHE A 15 -10.81 -3.21 9.36
C PHE A 15 -9.87 -2.33 10.18
N VAL A 16 -9.66 -2.74 11.43
CA VAL A 16 -8.61 -2.20 12.31
C VAL A 16 -7.74 -3.36 12.76
N GLY A 17 -6.50 -3.37 12.29
CA GLY A 17 -5.50 -4.34 12.64
C GLY A 17 -5.00 -4.20 14.07
N ARG A 18 -4.23 -5.18 14.51
CA ARG A 18 -3.54 -5.22 15.79
C ARG A 18 -2.63 -4.01 15.93
N THR A 19 -2.41 -3.66 17.19
CA THR A 19 -1.53 -2.55 17.55
C THR A 19 -0.09 -3.01 17.57
N PHE A 20 0.73 -2.43 16.70
CA PHE A 20 2.17 -2.68 16.63
C PHE A 20 2.94 -1.59 17.38
N THR A 21 3.87 -2.02 18.24
CA THR A 21 4.78 -1.16 19.01
C THR A 21 6.19 -1.18 18.43
N GLY A 22 6.94 -0.09 18.61
CA GLY A 22 8.28 0.04 18.03
C GLY A 22 8.28 0.34 16.52
N ARG A 23 9.43 0.10 15.88
CA ARG A 23 9.66 0.40 14.46
C ARG A 23 9.20 -0.77 13.60
N ASN A 24 7.99 -0.66 13.06
CA ASN A 24 7.44 -1.63 12.11
C ASN A 24 7.26 -0.98 10.75
N HIS A 25 7.63 -1.72 9.70
CA HIS A 25 7.35 -1.36 8.32
C HIS A 25 5.92 -1.76 7.98
N ASP A 26 5.19 -0.87 7.30
CA ASP A 26 3.75 -1.05 7.07
C ASP A 26 3.47 -2.33 6.26
N TYR A 27 4.31 -2.63 5.27
CA TYR A 27 4.19 -3.87 4.50
C TYR A 27 4.50 -5.15 5.30
N ALA A 28 5.42 -5.08 6.27
CA ALA A 28 5.68 -6.23 7.15
C ALA A 28 4.48 -6.49 8.07
N MET A 29 3.82 -5.43 8.55
CA MET A 29 2.59 -5.53 9.31
C MET A 29 1.48 -6.18 8.47
N LEU A 30 1.32 -5.77 7.21
CA LEU A 30 0.36 -6.38 6.28
C LEU A 30 0.58 -7.89 6.14
N LYS A 31 1.80 -8.34 5.86
CA LYS A 31 2.11 -9.78 5.72
C LYS A 31 1.85 -10.58 6.99
N GLN A 32 2.04 -9.97 8.16
CA GLN A 32 1.78 -10.66 9.41
C GLN A 32 0.28 -10.85 9.67
N GLU A 33 -0.55 -9.86 9.31
CA GLU A 33 -2.00 -9.93 9.52
C GLU A 33 -2.74 -10.65 8.39
N PHE A 34 -2.22 -10.53 7.16
CA PHE A 34 -2.75 -11.13 5.94
C PHE A 34 -1.61 -11.89 5.26
N PRO A 35 -1.33 -13.14 5.66
CA PRO A 35 -0.26 -13.93 5.04
C PRO A 35 -0.47 -14.09 3.52
N PRO A 36 0.57 -13.87 2.68
CA PRO A 36 0.44 -13.83 1.22
C PRO A 36 0.16 -15.20 0.56
N ASP A 37 0.27 -16.30 1.30
CA ASP A 37 -0.09 -17.65 0.88
C ASP A 37 -1.60 -17.88 0.74
N LEU A 38 -2.42 -16.90 1.14
CA LEU A 38 -3.87 -16.93 1.04
C LEU A 38 -4.39 -15.85 0.07
N PRO A 39 -5.50 -16.12 -0.65
CA PRO A 39 -6.02 -15.22 -1.69
C PRO A 39 -6.87 -14.08 -1.11
N TRP A 40 -6.30 -13.27 -0.22
CA TRP A 40 -7.02 -12.22 0.51
C TRP A 40 -7.67 -11.15 -0.38
N PHE A 41 -7.10 -10.88 -1.56
CA PHE A 41 -7.45 -9.72 -2.39
C PHE A 41 -7.93 -10.11 -3.79
N ILE A 42 -8.35 -11.36 -4.00
CA ILE A 42 -8.71 -11.87 -5.33
C ILE A 42 -9.99 -11.25 -5.89
N ASP A 43 -10.99 -11.01 -5.03
CA ASP A 43 -12.32 -10.54 -5.42
C ASP A 43 -12.60 -9.08 -5.03
N VAL A 44 -11.55 -8.31 -4.69
CA VAL A 44 -11.69 -6.93 -4.23
C VAL A 44 -10.73 -5.99 -4.95
N GLN A 45 -11.24 -4.80 -5.27
CA GLN A 45 -10.42 -3.68 -5.68
C GLN A 45 -9.74 -3.07 -4.45
N VAL A 46 -8.42 -2.92 -4.50
CA VAL A 46 -7.66 -2.37 -3.38
C VAL A 46 -6.81 -1.19 -3.86
N LEU A 47 -7.04 -0.02 -3.26
CA LEU A 47 -6.17 1.13 -3.38
C LEU A 47 -5.17 1.08 -2.22
N VAL A 48 -3.87 1.11 -2.51
CA VAL A 48 -2.83 1.01 -1.48
C VAL A 48 -1.77 2.10 -1.58
N ASP A 49 -1.25 2.54 -0.45
CA ASP A 49 -0.18 3.53 -0.40
C ASP A 49 1.18 2.95 -0.83
N LEU A 50 2.14 3.83 -1.15
CA LEU A 50 3.53 3.44 -1.50
C LEU A 50 4.26 2.63 -0.42
N GLY A 51 3.76 2.65 0.83
CA GLY A 51 4.25 1.80 1.91
C GLY A 51 4.04 0.30 1.66
N PHE A 52 3.14 -0.06 0.74
CA PHE A 52 2.74 -1.44 0.41
C PHE A 52 3.16 -1.85 -1.01
N LEU A 53 4.23 -1.25 -1.56
CA LEU A 53 4.66 -1.45 -2.95
C LEU A 53 4.84 -2.93 -3.38
N GLY A 54 5.21 -3.83 -2.46
CA GLY A 54 5.35 -5.26 -2.77
C GLY A 54 4.02 -6.01 -2.89
N MET A 55 2.89 -5.38 -2.59
CA MET A 55 1.59 -6.06 -2.57
C MET A 55 1.20 -6.60 -3.94
N SER A 56 1.50 -5.87 -5.03
CA SER A 56 1.22 -6.30 -6.40
C SER A 56 2.06 -7.50 -6.87
N SER A 57 3.20 -7.78 -6.22
CA SER A 57 4.02 -8.96 -6.55
C SER A 57 3.69 -10.17 -5.68
N ASP A 58 3.38 -9.94 -4.41
CA ASP A 58 3.34 -11.03 -3.43
C ASP A 58 1.92 -11.53 -3.14
N TYR A 59 0.87 -10.76 -3.46
CA TYR A 59 -0.52 -11.16 -3.23
C TYR A 59 -1.24 -11.47 -4.53
N GLN A 60 -2.13 -12.46 -4.47
CA GLN A 60 -3.08 -12.74 -5.54
C GLN A 60 -4.21 -11.71 -5.51
N GLY A 61 -4.36 -10.98 -6.61
CA GLY A 61 -5.41 -9.98 -6.83
C GLY A 61 -5.12 -9.19 -8.09
N ASP A 62 -6.09 -9.17 -9.01
CA ASP A 62 -5.91 -8.51 -10.32
C ASP A 62 -6.14 -6.99 -10.24
N ASP A 63 -6.77 -6.51 -9.15
CA ASP A 63 -7.25 -5.13 -9.02
C ASP A 63 -6.60 -4.37 -7.84
N ILE A 64 -5.27 -4.52 -7.72
CA ILE A 64 -4.44 -3.82 -6.73
C ILE A 64 -3.82 -2.57 -7.37
N HIS A 65 -4.29 -1.40 -6.98
CA HIS A 65 -3.81 -0.12 -7.50
C HIS A 65 -2.81 0.55 -6.57
N LEU A 66 -1.60 0.75 -7.11
CA LEU A 66 -0.53 1.50 -6.46
C LEU A 66 -0.41 2.90 -7.10
N PRO A 67 -0.23 3.96 -6.31
CA PRO A 67 0.06 5.29 -6.83
C PRO A 67 1.45 5.32 -7.47
N PHE A 68 1.65 6.25 -8.39
CA PHE A 68 2.95 6.44 -9.02
C PHE A 68 3.96 7.05 -8.05
N LYS A 69 5.10 6.37 -7.90
CA LYS A 69 6.20 6.88 -7.09
C LYS A 69 6.88 8.04 -7.80
N LYS A 70 6.83 9.21 -7.16
CA LYS A 70 7.56 10.40 -7.64
C LYS A 70 9.07 10.09 -7.81
N PRO A 71 9.67 10.46 -8.96
CA PRO A 71 11.09 10.26 -9.18
C PRO A 71 11.95 10.93 -8.10
N ARG A 72 13.08 10.30 -7.74
CA ARG A 72 13.98 10.86 -6.73
C ARG A 72 14.64 12.12 -7.28
N LYS A 73 14.69 13.17 -6.45
CA LYS A 73 15.45 14.38 -6.76
C LYS A 73 16.93 14.02 -6.95
N SER A 74 17.53 14.51 -8.03
CA SER A 74 18.94 14.30 -8.35
C SER A 74 19.57 15.56 -8.92
N LYS A 75 20.91 15.60 -9.06
CA LYS A 75 21.58 16.72 -9.74
C LYS A 75 21.09 16.90 -11.19
N LYS A 76 20.74 15.80 -11.87
CA LYS A 76 20.22 15.80 -13.24
C LYS A 76 18.71 16.08 -13.33
N ASN A 77 17.98 15.86 -12.24
CA ASN A 77 16.55 16.17 -12.12
C ASN A 77 16.28 16.89 -10.79
N PRO A 78 16.53 18.22 -10.72
CA PRO A 78 16.45 18.98 -9.48
C PRO A 78 15.02 19.25 -9.03
N LYS A 79 14.04 19.18 -9.95
CA LYS A 79 12.61 19.34 -9.70
C LYS A 79 11.85 18.17 -10.33
N PRO A 80 11.87 16.98 -9.71
CA PRO A 80 11.07 15.87 -10.20
C PRO A 80 9.59 16.22 -10.05
N GLU A 81 8.79 15.85 -11.04
CA GLU A 81 7.34 16.00 -11.08
C GLU A 81 6.74 14.71 -11.63
N LEU A 82 5.50 14.41 -11.26
CA LEU A 82 4.72 13.36 -11.89
C LEU A 82 4.14 13.92 -13.19
N SER A 83 4.04 13.10 -14.24
CA SER A 83 3.31 13.50 -15.45
C SER A 83 1.81 13.63 -15.15
N GLU A 84 1.06 14.30 -16.01
CA GLU A 84 -0.41 14.42 -15.84
C GLU A 84 -1.10 13.06 -15.77
N ASP A 85 -0.65 12.08 -16.56
CA ASP A 85 -1.18 10.71 -16.53
C ASP A 85 -0.85 9.94 -15.22
N GLN A 86 0.11 10.43 -14.44
CA GLN A 86 0.55 9.83 -13.17
C GLN A 86 -0.06 10.51 -11.94
N LYS A 87 -0.83 11.58 -12.13
CA LYS A 87 -1.45 12.37 -11.05
C LYS A 87 -2.79 11.80 -10.62
#